data_AF-A0A117SPM5-F1
#
_entry.id   AF-A0A117SPM5-F1
#
_cell.length_a   1.000
_cell.length_b   1.000
_cell.length_c   1.000
_cell.angle_alpha   90.00
_cell.angle_beta   90.00
_cell.angle_gamma   90.00
#
_symmetry.space_group_name_H-M   'P 1'
#
loop_
_entity.id
_entity.type
_entity.pdbx_description
1 polymer ?
#
loop_
_entity_poly.entity_id
_entity_poly.type
_entity_poly.pdbx_seq_one_letter_code
_entity_poly.pdbx_strand_id
1 'polypeptide(L)' 'MPRTKSEEKMVLISVHIPKQMLEELDELVRSGSFPSRSEAIRVAIRDLLIRERARGVEQGGGVLMSGR' A
#
# COMPACT_ATOMS: atom_id res chain seq x y z
N MET A 1 0.35 -23.10 24.36
CA MET A 1 0.66 -21.65 24.31
C MET A 1 0.31 -21.17 22.90
N PRO A 2 -0.83 -20.49 22.67
CA PRO A 2 -1.26 -20.18 21.31
C PRO A 2 -0.51 -18.94 20.81
N ARG A 3 0.30 -19.08 19.75
CA ARG A 3 0.84 -17.93 19.03
C ARG A 3 -0.19 -17.46 18.01
N THR A 4 -1.09 -16.58 18.43
CA THR A 4 -1.99 -15.86 17.51
C THR A 4 -1.28 -14.61 16.98
N LYS A 5 -0.52 -14.78 15.91
CA LYS A 5 -0.38 -13.79 14.84
C LYS A 5 -0.24 -14.59 13.56
N SER A 6 -1.31 -14.66 12.78
CA SER A 6 -1.25 -15.15 11.41
C SER A 6 -0.11 -14.41 10.73
N GLU A 7 0.94 -15.14 10.37
CA GLU A 7 2.01 -14.64 9.52
C GLU A 7 1.33 -14.20 8.23
N GLU A 8 1.10 -12.90 8.04
CA GLU A 8 0.59 -12.38 6.78
C GLU A 8 1.64 -12.72 5.73
N LYS A 9 1.40 -13.83 5.04
CA LYS A 9 2.32 -14.43 4.10
C LYS A 9 2.50 -13.45 2.95
N MET A 10 3.72 -12.92 2.81
CA MET A 10 4.10 -12.13 1.64
C MET A 10 3.92 -12.97 0.38
N VAL A 11 3.21 -12.44 -0.61
CA VAL A 11 2.98 -13.09 -1.90
C VAL A 11 3.90 -12.46 -2.94
N LEU A 12 4.59 -13.29 -3.73
CA LEU A 12 5.38 -12.82 -4.87
C LEU A 12 4.44 -12.45 -6.01
N ILE A 13 4.61 -11.23 -6.54
CA ILE A 13 3.87 -10.73 -7.69
C ILE A 13 4.85 -10.31 -8.79
N SER A 14 4.42 -10.45 -10.04
CA SER A 14 5.13 -9.91 -11.20
C SER A 14 4.25 -8.84 -11.84
N VAL A 15 4.83 -7.66 -12.12
CA VAL A 15 4.13 -6.53 -12.74
C VAL A 15 4.97 -5.97 -13.89
N HIS A 16 4.32 -5.40 -14.89
CA HIS A 16 4.98 -4.64 -15.95
C HIS A 16 4.89 -3.15 -15.63
N ILE A 17 6.01 -2.45 -15.64
CA ILE A 17 6.08 -1.00 -15.43
C ILE A 17 6.99 -0.36 -16.49
N PRO A 18 6.76 0.92 -16.84
CA PRO A 18 7.65 1.67 -17.72
C PRO A 18 9.09 1.69 -17.19
N LYS A 19 10.06 1.61 -18.12
CA LYS A 19 11.50 1.60 -17.79
C LYS A 19 11.92 2.83 -16.96
N GLN A 20 11.40 4.00 -17.31
CA GLN A 20 11.71 5.25 -16.62
C GLN A 20 11.30 5.20 -15.14
N MET A 21 10.12 4.65 -14.82
CA MET A 21 9.68 4.50 -13.43
C MET A 21 10.55 3.51 -12.64
N LEU A 22 11.05 2.46 -13.30
CA LEU A 22 11.99 1.52 -12.67
C LEU A 22 13.34 2.19 -12.37
N GLU A 23 13.83 3.04 -13.28
CA GLU A 23 15.07 3.80 -13.11
C GLU A 23 14.95 4.80 -11.94
N GLU A 24 13.84 5.54 -11.86
CA GLU A 24 13.57 6.43 -10.72
C GLU A 24 13.49 5.66 -9.39
N LEU A 25 12.85 4.48 -9.39
CA LEU A 25 12.80 3.61 -8.22
C LEU A 25 14.19 3.13 -7.79
N ASP A 26 15.07 2.85 -8.75
CA ASP A 26 16.46 2.47 -8.49
C ASP A 26 17.25 3.60 -7.86
N GLU A 27 17.06 4.82 -8.31
CA GLU A 27 17.70 6.00 -7.71
C GLU A 27 17.27 6.22 -6.26
N LEU A 28 16.00 5.99 -5.94
CA LEU A 28 15.50 6.03 -4.57
C LEU A 28 16.16 4.98 -3.66
N VAL A 29 16.45 3.79 -4.19
CA VAL A 29 17.18 2.76 -3.44
C VAL A 29 18.67 3.11 -3.33
N ARG A 30 19.29 3.57 -4.42
CA ARG A 30 20.73 3.94 -4.45
C ARG A 30 21.06 5.14 -3.57
N SER A 31 20.13 6.09 -3.43
CA SER A 31 20.26 7.22 -2.51
C SER A 31 20.10 6.82 -1.04
N GLY A 32 19.71 5.57 -0.74
CA GLY A 32 19.49 5.07 0.61
C GLY A 32 18.12 5.43 1.20
N SER A 33 17.21 6.00 0.40
CA SER A 33 15.86 6.35 0.85
C SER A 33 15.02 5.10 1.19
N PHE A 34 15.27 4.00 0.47
CA PHE A 34 14.64 2.70 0.73
C PHE A 34 15.66 1.57 0.67
N PRO A 35 15.51 0.52 1.50
CA PRO A 35 16.44 -0.61 1.53
C PRO A 35 16.35 -1.50 0.28
N SER A 36 15.23 -1.51 -0.43
CA SER A 36 15.04 -2.28 -1.65
C SER A 36 13.88 -1.74 -2.49
N ARG A 37 13.85 -2.11 -3.78
CA ARG A 37 12.73 -1.84 -4.69
C ARG A 37 11.41 -2.35 -4.10
N SER A 38 11.43 -3.57 -3.56
CA SER A 38 10.24 -4.19 -2.97
C SER A 38 9.71 -3.40 -1.78
N GLU A 39 10.59 -2.83 -0.95
CA GLU A 39 10.17 -2.01 0.18
C GLU A 39 9.59 -0.67 -0.27
N ALA A 40 10.22 -0.01 -1.23
CA ALA A 40 9.71 1.22 -1.82
C ALA A 40 8.31 1.00 -2.44
N ILE A 41 8.12 -0.10 -3.18
CA ILE A 41 6.81 -0.46 -3.76
C ILE A 41 5.78 -0.75 -2.66
N ARG A 42 6.15 -1.50 -1.60
CA ARG A 42 5.24 -1.77 -0.47
C ARG A 42 4.77 -0.48 0.21
N VAL A 43 5.68 0.46 0.42
CA VAL A 43 5.36 1.78 0.99
C VAL A 43 4.40 2.55 0.10
N ALA A 44 4.69 2.64 -1.21
CA ALA A 44 3.80 3.29 -2.17
C ALA A 44 2.39 2.69 -2.20
N ILE A 45 2.28 1.35 -2.22
CA ILE A 45 0.99 0.65 -2.20
C ILE A 45 0.24 0.92 -0.90
N ARG A 46 0.90 0.83 0.26
CA ARG A 46 0.27 1.09 1.56
C ARG A 46 -0.27 2.52 1.63
N ASP A 47 0.54 3.50 1.24
CA ASP A 47 0.17 4.91 1.29
C ASP A 47 -0.99 5.21 0.33
N LEU A 48 -1.00 4.60 -0.86
CA LEU A 48 -2.13 4.63 -1.78
C LEU A 48 -3.40 4.07 -1.14
N LEU A 49 -3.33 2.87 -0.55
CA LEU A 49 -4.48 2.22 0.09
C LEU A 49 -5.04 3.03 1.26
N ILE A 50 -4.18 3.67 2.07
CA ILE A 50 -4.61 4.54 3.16
C ILE A 50 -5.35 5.77 2.61
N ARG A 51 -4.78 6.42 1.58
CA ARG A 51 -5.37 7.61 0.95
C ARG A 51 -6.71 7.31 0.29
N GLU A 52 -6.84 6.17 -0.39
CA GLU A 52 -8.10 5.76 -1.03
C GLU A 52 -9.16 5.35 -0.01
N ARG A 53 -8.77 4.64 1.06
CA ARG A 53 -9.72 4.34 2.14
C ARG A 53 -10.24 5.60 2.82
N ALA A 54 -9.37 6.57 3.10
CA ALA A 54 -9.78 7.84 3.68
C ALA A 54 -10.80 8.57 2.79
N ARG A 55 -10.61 8.54 1.46
CA ARG A 55 -11.60 9.06 0.49
C ARG A 55 -12.89 8.24 0.43
N GLY A 56 -12.80 6.92 0.57
CA GLY A 56 -13.96 6.01 0.55
C GLY A 56 -14.83 6.08 1.79
N VAL A 57 -14.31 6.55 2.94
CA VAL A 57 -15.10 6.77 4.17
C VAL A 57 -16.15 7.87 3.97
N GLU A 58 -15.93 8.82 3.05
CA GLU A 58 -16.92 9.85 2.72
C GLU A 58 -18.13 9.31 1.94
N GLN A 59 -18.02 8.13 1.33
CA GLN A 59 -19.11 7.54 0.52
C GLN A 59 -20.00 6.56 1.29
N GLY A 60 -19.70 6.28 2.57
CA GLY A 60 -20.43 5.28 3.39
C GLY A 60 -21.23 5.84 4.58
N GLY A 61 -21.17 7.15 4.86
CA GLY A 61 -21.74 7.75 6.07
C GLY A 61 -23.15 8.34 5.95
N GLY A 62 -23.97 7.83 5.02
CA GLY A 62 -25.17 8.52 4.55
C GLY A 62 -26.51 7.81 4.69
N VAL A 63 -26.70 6.81 5.55
CA VAL A 63 -28.07 6.34 5.91
C VAL A 63 -28.14 5.84 7.34
N LEU A 64 -27.87 6.70 8.32
CA LEU A 64 -28.37 6.50 9.68
C LEU A 64 -28.64 7.86 10.31
N MET A 65 -29.79 8.46 9.98
CA MET A 65 -30.49 9.32 10.94
C MET A 65 -31.92 9.61 10.51
N SER A 66 -32.79 9.35 11.48
CA SER A 66 -34.10 9.95 11.74
C SER A 66 -35.28 9.46 10.92
N GLY A 67 -36.24 8.89 11.63
CA GLY A 67 -37.60 8.74 11.13
C GLY A 67 -38.38 7.66 11.87
N ARG A 68 -38.87 8.03 13.06
CA ARG A 68 -40.11 7.57 13.71
C ARG A 68 -40.80 6.32 13.17
#